data_AF-A0A520H7A0-F1
#
_entry.id   AF-A0A520H7A0-F1
#
_cell.length_a   1.000
_cell.length_b   1.000
_cell.length_c   1.000
_cell.angle_alpha   90.00
_cell.angle_beta   90.00
_cell.angle_gamma   90.00
#
_symmetry.space_group_name_H-M   'P 1'
#
loop_
_entity.id
_entity.type
_entity.pdbx_description
1 polymer ?
#
loop_
_entity_poly.entity_id
_entity_poly.type
_entity_poly.pdbx_seq_one_letter_code
_entity_poly.pdbx_strand_id
1 'polypeptide(L)'
;MVVPARRARPAFPPRYPDRSAHEHRRLHLADGRLVWGLNDFDEAFEMPYAFDLLRLAVSGFLGLADGGDPSLASLASICDSVQKGYAAGLARPRPYVLDRDHTRMRARFVATEDDRTAFWQKMEKNAAAAHDAVPERFRMALDRALPEGATAVQYWPRTAGVGSLGRPRWVASAQWQGGPVVREAKGVVTSGWAYARGLEQPPLRIDAIVRGRHRASDPWYRLDADGVLVRRLSPNNHKIEMDVLGRWIFEHDLLADMGREVANTHLSDDGAAAAIAADLARRGTRWLADAASIAVKSIDADFADWNRLRPAPPKR
;
A
#
# COMPACT_ATOMS: atom_id res chain seq x y z
N MET A 1 68.87 58.52 12.25
CA MET A 1 68.98 57.10 12.64
C MET A 1 67.80 56.80 13.58
N VAL A 2 67.08 55.70 13.32
CA VAL A 2 65.92 55.16 14.06
C VAL A 2 64.56 55.86 13.83
N VAL A 3 63.77 55.26 12.93
CA VAL A 3 62.31 55.40 12.82
C VAL A 3 61.68 54.27 13.66
N PRO A 4 60.68 54.50 14.53
CA PRO A 4 60.08 53.44 15.32
C PRO A 4 59.09 52.60 14.49
N ALA A 5 59.16 51.28 14.72
CA ALA A 5 58.46 50.24 13.99
C ALA A 5 56.93 50.31 14.13
N ARG A 6 56.23 50.11 13.00
CA ARG A 6 54.78 49.89 12.95
C ARG A 6 54.43 48.56 13.61
N ARG A 7 53.51 48.58 14.58
CA ARG A 7 52.87 47.38 15.14
C ARG A 7 52.12 46.63 14.03
N ALA A 8 52.42 45.35 13.88
CA ALA A 8 51.68 44.44 13.00
C ALA A 8 50.26 44.20 13.55
N ARG A 9 49.25 44.26 12.67
CA ARG A 9 47.88 43.82 12.96
C ARG A 9 47.84 42.29 13.00
N PRO A 10 47.06 41.65 13.90
CA PRO A 10 46.90 40.21 13.87
C PRO A 10 46.20 39.78 12.57
N ALA A 11 46.73 38.73 11.94
CA ALA A 11 46.14 38.11 10.77
C ALA A 11 44.80 37.47 11.18
N PHE A 12 43.71 37.86 10.52
CA PHE A 12 42.45 37.12 10.62
C PHE A 12 42.61 35.75 9.96
N PRO A 13 42.04 34.67 10.53
CA PRO A 13 42.03 33.37 9.87
C PRO A 13 41.23 33.46 8.54
N PRO A 14 41.52 32.58 7.56
CA PRO A 14 40.81 32.57 6.30
C PRO A 14 39.30 32.42 6.54
N ARG A 15 38.52 33.29 5.91
CA ARG A 15 37.06 33.21 5.92
C ARG A 15 36.65 31.89 5.27
N TYR A 16 36.22 30.92 6.06
CA TYR A 16 35.38 29.85 5.54
C TYR A 16 34.12 30.50 4.94
N PRO A 17 33.62 30.05 3.78
CA PRO A 17 32.35 30.55 3.27
C PRO A 17 31.28 30.19 4.29
N ASP A 18 30.79 31.21 4.99
CA ASP A 18 29.68 31.11 5.92
C ASP A 18 28.43 30.74 5.11
N ARG A 19 28.11 29.45 5.07
CA ARG A 19 26.80 28.95 4.66
C ARG A 19 25.88 29.00 5.87
N SER A 20 25.69 30.17 6.46
CA SER A 20 24.67 30.40 7.48
C SER A 20 23.30 30.35 6.80
N ALA A 21 22.80 29.14 6.58
CA ALA A 21 21.39 28.93 6.34
C ALA A 21 20.66 29.35 7.63
N HIS A 22 19.96 30.48 7.60
CA HIS A 22 19.01 30.85 8.65
C HIS A 22 18.12 29.62 8.93
N GLU A 23 18.12 29.13 10.17
CA GLU A 23 17.43 27.90 10.62
C GLU A 23 15.92 28.00 10.39
N HIS A 24 15.48 27.73 9.16
CA HIS A 24 14.14 27.30 8.85
C HIS A 24 14.19 25.79 8.72
N ARG A 25 13.89 25.09 9.82
CA ARG A 25 13.72 23.64 9.86
C ARG A 25 12.52 23.27 8.99
N ARG A 26 12.74 23.09 7.69
CA ARG A 26 11.73 22.63 6.73
C ARG A 26 11.93 21.14 6.45
N LEU A 27 10.95 20.34 6.81
CA LEU A 27 10.86 18.95 6.39
C LEU A 27 10.65 18.92 4.86
N HIS A 28 11.63 18.44 4.10
CA HIS A 28 11.50 18.26 2.65
C HIS A 28 11.27 16.78 2.33
N LEU A 29 10.11 16.48 1.76
CA LEU A 29 9.83 15.28 1.01
C LEU A 29 9.14 15.79 -0.27
N ALA A 30 9.61 15.41 -1.46
CA ALA A 30 9.22 16.06 -2.73
C ALA A 30 7.70 16.04 -3.04
N ASP A 31 6.89 15.30 -2.29
CA ASP A 31 5.45 15.54 -2.12
C ASP A 31 4.98 15.05 -0.73
N GLY A 32 5.62 14.03 -0.14
CA GLY A 32 5.64 13.75 1.31
C GLY A 32 4.33 13.41 2.03
N ARG A 33 3.18 13.53 1.36
CA ARG A 33 1.85 13.35 1.95
C ARG A 33 1.67 11.94 2.48
N LEU A 34 1.18 11.84 3.70
CA LEU A 34 0.65 10.59 4.21
C LEU A 34 -0.72 10.35 3.58
N VAL A 35 -0.85 9.23 2.87
CA VAL A 35 -2.07 8.86 2.14
C VAL A 35 -2.53 7.50 2.61
N TRP A 36 -3.84 7.34 2.72
CA TRP A 36 -4.47 6.04 2.90
C TRP A 36 -5.15 5.61 1.60
N GLY A 37 -5.14 4.32 1.29
CA GLY A 37 -5.79 3.80 0.10
C GLY A 37 -5.41 2.36 -0.22
N LEU A 38 -6.01 1.83 -1.27
CA LEU A 38 -5.77 0.47 -1.76
C LEU A 38 -4.36 0.35 -2.36
N ASN A 39 -3.63 -0.72 -2.06
CA ASN A 39 -2.24 -0.91 -2.49
C ASN A 39 -1.92 -2.33 -3.00
N ASP A 40 -2.93 -3.18 -3.23
CA ASP A 40 -2.76 -4.53 -3.80
C ASP A 40 -3.63 -4.66 -5.06
N PHE A 41 -3.02 -4.42 -6.22
CA PHE A 41 -3.67 -4.42 -7.54
C PHE A 41 -3.24 -5.59 -8.42
N ASP A 42 -2.61 -6.59 -7.83
CA ASP A 42 -2.13 -7.76 -8.54
C ASP A 42 -3.22 -8.61 -9.18
N GLU A 43 -4.42 -8.58 -8.61
CA GLU A 43 -5.63 -9.20 -9.17
C GLU A 43 -6.50 -8.22 -9.97
N ALA A 44 -6.00 -7.02 -10.27
CA ALA A 44 -6.78 -6.03 -11.00
C ALA A 44 -7.01 -6.46 -12.46
N PHE A 45 -8.28 -6.45 -12.87
CA PHE A 45 -8.70 -6.81 -14.21
C PHE A 45 -9.99 -6.06 -14.59
N GLU A 46 -10.27 -5.93 -15.89
CA GLU A 46 -11.53 -5.34 -16.37
C GLU A 46 -12.71 -6.28 -16.07
N MET A 47 -13.49 -5.90 -15.06
CA MET A 47 -14.63 -6.65 -14.55
C MET A 47 -15.80 -5.70 -14.27
N PRO A 48 -17.04 -6.22 -14.15
CA PRO A 48 -18.14 -5.43 -13.62
C PRO A 48 -17.78 -4.86 -12.24
N TYR A 49 -17.90 -3.53 -12.08
CA TYR A 49 -17.55 -2.80 -10.84
C TYR A 49 -18.19 -3.38 -9.57
N ALA A 50 -19.35 -4.05 -9.72
CA ALA A 50 -20.08 -4.68 -8.64
C ALA A 50 -19.26 -5.80 -7.95
N PHE A 51 -18.31 -6.43 -8.64
CA PHE A 51 -17.44 -7.44 -8.04
C PHE A 51 -16.53 -6.86 -6.96
N ASP A 52 -15.98 -5.66 -7.15
CA ASP A 52 -15.12 -5.06 -6.13
C ASP A 52 -15.92 -4.65 -4.88
N LEU A 53 -17.16 -4.19 -5.05
CA LEU A 53 -18.08 -3.92 -3.93
C LEU A 53 -18.45 -5.20 -3.19
N LEU A 54 -18.76 -6.27 -3.93
CA LEU A 54 -19.07 -7.58 -3.37
C LEU A 54 -17.87 -8.14 -2.60
N ARG A 55 -16.68 -8.13 -3.20
CA ARG A 55 -15.43 -8.59 -2.58
C ARG A 55 -15.13 -7.81 -1.30
N LEU A 56 -15.22 -6.48 -1.35
CA LEU A 56 -14.99 -5.64 -0.17
C LEU A 56 -15.97 -5.96 0.97
N ALA A 57 -17.27 -6.06 0.67
CA ALA A 57 -18.28 -6.35 1.68
C ALA A 57 -18.12 -7.74 2.29
N VAL A 58 -17.88 -8.76 1.46
CA VAL A 58 -17.65 -10.14 1.94
C VAL A 58 -16.36 -10.22 2.74
N SER A 59 -15.25 -9.62 2.28
CA SER A 59 -13.99 -9.59 3.04
C SER A 59 -14.13 -8.87 4.37
N GLY A 60 -14.84 -7.74 4.40
CA GLY A 60 -15.15 -7.04 5.65
C GLY A 60 -15.93 -7.90 6.63
N PHE A 61 -16.97 -8.58 6.14
CA PHE A 61 -17.78 -9.48 6.97
C PHE A 61 -16.98 -10.66 7.53
N LEU A 62 -16.27 -11.40 6.67
CA LEU A 62 -15.47 -12.55 7.09
C LEU A 62 -14.32 -12.13 8.01
N GLY A 63 -13.64 -11.02 7.71
CA GLY A 63 -12.56 -10.49 8.55
C GLY A 63 -13.04 -10.10 9.96
N LEU A 64 -14.27 -9.57 10.08
CA LEU A 64 -14.88 -9.27 11.37
C LEU A 64 -15.35 -10.51 12.13
N ALA A 65 -15.88 -11.50 11.40
CA ALA A 65 -16.33 -12.75 11.98
C ALA A 65 -15.17 -13.59 12.54
N ASP A 66 -14.02 -13.62 11.86
CA ASP A 66 -12.87 -14.47 12.21
C ASP A 66 -11.84 -13.76 13.12
N GLY A 67 -11.57 -12.47 12.88
CA GLY A 67 -10.48 -11.73 13.55
C GLY A 67 -10.88 -10.42 14.22
N GLY A 68 -12.16 -10.06 14.20
CA GLY A 68 -12.68 -8.80 14.74
C GLY A 68 -13.61 -8.99 15.93
N ASP A 69 -14.66 -8.16 16.00
CA ASP A 69 -15.76 -8.31 16.96
C ASP A 69 -16.99 -8.87 16.23
N PRO A 70 -17.30 -10.17 16.37
CA PRO A 70 -18.41 -10.80 15.66
C PRO A 70 -19.77 -10.15 15.94
N SER A 71 -19.93 -9.49 17.08
CA SER A 71 -21.18 -8.77 17.42
C SER A 71 -21.47 -7.60 16.48
N LEU A 72 -20.43 -7.08 15.81
CA LEU A 72 -20.54 -5.99 14.85
C LEU A 72 -20.70 -6.48 13.41
N ALA A 73 -20.53 -7.77 13.12
CA ALA A 73 -20.55 -8.35 11.78
C ALA A 73 -21.97 -8.45 11.19
N SER A 74 -22.71 -7.35 11.10
CA SER A 74 -23.96 -7.30 10.34
C SER A 74 -23.65 -7.10 8.86
N LEU A 75 -23.86 -8.15 8.05
CA LEU A 75 -23.63 -8.10 6.61
C LEU A 75 -24.39 -6.95 5.94
N ALA A 76 -25.62 -6.69 6.36
CA ALA A 76 -26.43 -5.58 5.86
C ALA A 76 -25.79 -4.22 6.18
N SER A 77 -25.31 -4.01 7.41
CA SER A 77 -24.64 -2.77 7.84
C SER A 77 -23.34 -2.53 7.07
N ILE A 78 -22.55 -3.59 6.88
CA ILE A 78 -21.31 -3.56 6.10
C ILE A 78 -21.61 -3.16 4.65
N CYS A 79 -22.59 -3.82 4.02
CA CYS A 79 -22.99 -3.55 2.64
C CYS A 79 -23.53 -2.13 2.47
N ASP A 80 -24.30 -1.62 3.43
CA ASP A 80 -24.82 -0.25 3.41
C ASP A 80 -23.68 0.78 3.52
N SER A 81 -22.74 0.56 4.44
CA SER A 81 -21.56 1.41 4.64
C SER A 81 -20.70 1.48 3.37
N VAL A 82 -20.36 0.32 2.79
CA VAL A 82 -19.60 0.22 1.53
C VAL A 82 -20.32 0.94 0.38
N GLN A 83 -21.64 0.72 0.21
CA GLN A 83 -22.40 1.36 -0.87
C GLN A 83 -22.49 2.88 -0.70
N LYS A 84 -22.73 3.38 0.52
CA LYS A 84 -22.76 4.82 0.83
C LYS A 84 -21.41 5.47 0.51
N GLY A 85 -20.33 4.82 0.94
CA GLY A 85 -18.97 5.21 0.63
C GLY A 85 -18.72 5.30 -0.87
N TYR A 86 -19.02 4.22 -1.59
CA TYR A 86 -18.83 4.14 -3.03
C TYR A 86 -19.63 5.20 -3.78
N ALA A 87 -20.93 5.36 -3.49
CA ALA A 87 -21.77 6.37 -4.12
C ALA A 87 -21.23 7.79 -3.88
N ALA A 88 -20.76 8.08 -2.67
CA ALA A 88 -20.18 9.36 -2.34
C ALA A 88 -18.81 9.59 -3.02
N GLY A 89 -18.02 8.53 -3.21
CA GLY A 89 -16.78 8.56 -3.99
C GLY A 89 -17.04 8.79 -5.47
N LEU A 90 -18.07 8.18 -6.05
CA LEU A 90 -18.49 8.44 -7.44
C LEU A 90 -18.88 9.90 -7.66
N ALA A 91 -19.62 10.48 -6.70
CA ALA A 91 -20.08 11.86 -6.80
C ALA A 91 -18.96 12.88 -6.58
N ARG A 92 -17.99 12.58 -5.72
CA ARG A 92 -16.89 13.50 -5.34
C ARG A 92 -15.57 12.73 -5.21
N PRO A 93 -14.99 12.29 -6.34
CA PRO A 93 -13.77 11.50 -6.30
C PRO A 93 -12.58 12.36 -5.89
N ARG A 94 -11.83 11.88 -4.90
CA ARG A 94 -10.66 12.58 -4.35
C ARG A 94 -9.76 11.62 -3.57
N PRO A 95 -8.44 11.80 -3.59
CA PRO A 95 -7.53 10.97 -2.81
C PRO A 95 -7.70 11.18 -1.30
N TYR A 96 -7.51 10.11 -0.52
CA TYR A 96 -7.58 10.15 0.93
C TYR A 96 -6.26 10.56 1.58
N VAL A 97 -6.06 11.87 1.76
CA VAL A 97 -4.82 12.43 2.35
C VAL A 97 -4.96 12.52 3.87
N LEU A 98 -4.24 11.67 4.61
CA LEU A 98 -4.30 11.57 6.08
C LEU A 98 -3.84 12.84 6.81
N ASP A 99 -2.95 13.64 6.20
CA ASP A 99 -2.46 14.90 6.78
C ASP A 99 -3.48 16.06 6.73
N ARG A 100 -4.74 15.81 6.33
CA ARG A 100 -5.83 16.79 6.35
C ARG A 100 -6.80 16.54 7.51
N ASP A 101 -8.11 16.55 7.24
CA ASP A 101 -9.20 16.50 8.21
C ASP A 101 -9.39 15.10 8.86
N HIS A 102 -8.40 14.22 8.75
CA HIS A 102 -8.47 12.80 9.10
C HIS A 102 -7.69 12.47 10.39
N THR A 103 -7.77 13.36 11.39
CA THR A 103 -7.00 13.29 12.63
C THR A 103 -7.11 11.95 13.35
N ARG A 104 -8.27 11.29 13.32
CA ARG A 104 -8.48 9.97 13.96
C ARG A 104 -7.74 8.85 13.23
N MET A 105 -7.80 8.80 11.90
CA MET A 105 -7.03 7.85 11.11
C MET A 105 -5.53 8.08 11.25
N ARG A 106 -5.11 9.34 11.23
CA ARG A 106 -3.70 9.72 11.42
C ARG A 106 -3.18 9.25 12.79
N ALA A 107 -3.94 9.46 13.86
CA ALA A 107 -3.58 8.98 15.19
C ALA A 107 -3.46 7.45 15.28
N ARG A 108 -4.20 6.71 14.45
CA ARG A 108 -4.20 5.24 14.47
C ARG A 108 -3.13 4.60 13.58
N PHE A 109 -2.86 5.17 12.40
CA PHE A 109 -2.05 4.53 11.36
C PHE A 109 -0.69 5.18 11.11
N VAL A 110 -0.43 6.36 11.70
CA VAL A 110 0.95 6.89 11.72
C VAL A 110 1.79 6.02 12.64
N ALA A 111 2.94 5.57 12.14
CA ALA A 111 3.89 4.79 12.92
C ALA A 111 4.36 5.58 14.15
N THR A 112 4.23 4.92 15.31
CA THR A 112 4.79 5.36 16.58
C THR A 112 6.32 5.20 16.58
N GLU A 113 7.00 5.72 17.60
CA GLU A 113 8.45 5.51 17.75
C GLU A 113 8.81 4.04 17.98
N ASP A 114 7.94 3.29 18.67
CA ASP A 114 8.09 1.85 18.85
C ASP A 114 7.95 1.11 17.51
N ASP A 115 6.98 1.49 16.68
CA ASP A 115 6.82 0.91 15.33
C ASP A 115 8.03 1.19 14.44
N ARG A 116 8.58 2.41 14.51
CA ARG A 116 9.78 2.80 13.76
C ARG A 116 11.00 1.99 14.21
N THR A 117 11.18 1.87 15.51
CA THR A 117 12.27 1.09 16.11
C THR A 117 12.17 -0.37 15.70
N ALA A 118 11.00 -0.98 15.88
CA ALA A 118 10.76 -2.38 15.51
C ALA A 118 10.95 -2.62 14.00
N PHE A 119 10.52 -1.67 13.16
CA PHE A 119 10.73 -1.75 11.71
C PHE A 119 12.22 -1.80 11.36
N TRP A 120 13.03 -0.86 11.89
CA TRP A 120 14.45 -0.78 11.53
C TRP A 120 15.26 -1.95 12.09
N GLN A 121 15.02 -2.34 13.34
CA GLN A 121 15.63 -3.56 13.91
C GLN A 121 15.35 -4.79 13.05
N LYS A 122 14.12 -4.90 12.51
CA LYS A 122 13.75 -5.99 11.60
C LYS A 122 14.50 -5.89 10.26
N MET A 123 14.65 -4.69 9.69
CA MET A 123 15.40 -4.52 8.44
C MET A 123 16.88 -4.88 8.62
N GLU A 124 17.51 -4.40 9.69
CA GLU A 124 18.91 -4.68 10.03
C GLU A 124 19.15 -6.16 10.28
N LYS A 125 18.30 -6.79 11.10
CA LYS A 125 18.37 -8.23 11.37
C LYS A 125 18.27 -9.05 10.08
N ASN A 126 17.33 -8.68 9.19
CA ASN A 126 17.19 -9.40 7.93
C ASN A 126 18.41 -9.17 7.04
N ALA A 127 18.90 -7.93 6.90
CA ALA A 127 20.07 -7.64 6.08
C ALA A 127 21.35 -8.37 6.54
N ALA A 128 21.46 -8.68 7.84
CA ALA A 128 22.60 -9.39 8.43
C ALA A 128 22.57 -10.92 8.24
N ALA A 129 21.40 -11.53 8.00
CA ALA A 129 21.34 -12.95 7.68
C ALA A 129 21.97 -13.20 6.30
N ALA A 130 22.63 -14.35 6.08
CA ALA A 130 23.15 -14.70 4.76
C ALA A 130 21.99 -15.06 3.81
N HIS A 131 22.01 -14.58 2.56
CA HIS A 131 20.90 -14.75 1.62
C HIS A 131 21.31 -15.39 0.31
N ASP A 132 20.37 -16.13 -0.27
CA ASP A 132 20.45 -16.69 -1.62
C ASP A 132 20.75 -15.61 -2.67
N ALA A 133 21.32 -16.03 -3.80
CA ALA A 133 21.49 -15.17 -4.95
C ALA A 133 20.12 -14.65 -5.43
N VAL A 134 19.91 -13.34 -5.33
CA VAL A 134 18.72 -12.66 -5.86
C VAL A 134 18.67 -12.89 -7.37
N PRO A 135 17.57 -13.41 -7.93
CA PRO A 135 17.44 -13.56 -9.37
C PRO A 135 17.57 -12.21 -10.08
N GLU A 136 18.28 -12.19 -11.20
CA GLU A 136 18.72 -10.96 -11.87
C GLU A 136 17.57 -9.97 -12.14
N ARG A 137 16.41 -10.45 -12.60
CA ARG A 137 15.23 -9.61 -12.84
C ARG A 137 14.81 -8.79 -11.60
N PHE A 138 14.88 -9.37 -10.40
CA PHE A 138 14.51 -8.68 -9.16
C PHE A 138 15.60 -7.71 -8.72
N ARG A 139 16.88 -8.09 -8.91
CA ARG A 139 18.02 -7.21 -8.62
C ARG A 139 17.96 -5.95 -9.49
N MET A 140 17.81 -6.11 -10.80
CA MET A 140 17.67 -4.99 -11.74
C MET A 140 16.47 -4.08 -11.42
N ALA A 141 15.33 -4.66 -11.03
CA ALA A 141 14.16 -3.88 -10.61
C ALA A 141 14.41 -3.06 -9.34
N LEU A 142 15.06 -3.68 -8.34
CA LEU A 142 15.41 -3.03 -7.07
C LEU A 142 16.45 -1.91 -7.28
N ASP A 143 17.49 -2.16 -8.06
CA ASP A 143 18.56 -1.20 -8.32
C ASP A 143 18.05 0.05 -9.03
N ARG A 144 17.17 -0.12 -10.02
CA ARG A 144 16.49 0.99 -10.71
C ARG A 144 15.58 1.81 -9.79
N ALA A 145 15.08 1.20 -8.71
CA ALA A 145 14.18 1.86 -7.76
C ALA A 145 14.90 2.49 -6.56
N LEU A 146 16.18 2.18 -6.37
CA LEU A 146 17.01 2.86 -5.38
C LEU A 146 17.33 4.28 -5.85
N PRO A 147 17.42 5.26 -4.93
CA PRO A 147 17.84 6.60 -5.29
C PRO A 147 19.25 6.63 -5.89
N GLU A 148 19.48 7.55 -6.82
CA GLU A 148 20.82 7.77 -7.38
C GLU A 148 21.83 8.12 -6.27
N GLY A 149 23.00 7.48 -6.32
CA GLY A 149 24.04 7.60 -5.29
C GLY A 149 23.81 6.77 -4.04
N ALA A 150 22.85 5.85 -4.01
CA ALA A 150 22.72 4.87 -2.94
C ALA A 150 23.94 3.92 -2.91
N THR A 151 24.41 3.60 -1.71
CA THR A 151 25.60 2.77 -1.48
C THR A 151 25.31 1.66 -0.47
N ALA A 152 26.26 0.72 -0.29
CA ALA A 152 26.14 -0.40 0.65
C ALA A 152 24.83 -1.19 0.49
N VAL A 153 24.50 -1.55 -0.76
CA VAL A 153 23.23 -2.24 -1.06
C VAL A 153 23.30 -3.69 -0.58
N GLN A 154 22.29 -4.09 0.17
CA GLN A 154 22.09 -5.45 0.66
C GLN A 154 20.73 -5.96 0.19
N TYR A 155 20.65 -7.25 -0.11
CA TYR A 155 19.42 -7.87 -0.60
C TYR A 155 19.05 -9.12 0.18
N TRP A 156 17.75 -9.39 0.29
CA TRP A 156 17.25 -10.61 0.94
C TRP A 156 15.85 -11.02 0.45
N PRO A 157 15.51 -12.32 0.51
CA PRO A 157 14.15 -12.77 0.27
C PRO A 157 13.25 -12.35 1.43
N ARG A 158 12.00 -12.01 1.13
CA ARG A 158 10.99 -11.64 2.13
C ARG A 158 9.75 -12.52 2.02
N THR A 159 9.31 -12.99 3.18
CA THR A 159 7.99 -13.59 3.34
C THR A 159 7.09 -12.61 4.08
N ALA A 160 5.91 -12.35 3.52
CA ALA A 160 4.90 -11.47 4.10
C ALA A 160 3.50 -12.08 3.94
N GLY A 161 2.65 -11.93 4.97
CA GLY A 161 1.31 -12.54 5.04
C GLY A 161 1.36 -14.05 5.30
N VAL A 162 0.37 -14.77 4.77
CA VAL A 162 0.20 -16.24 4.91
C VAL A 162 1.19 -17.08 4.08
N GLY A 163 2.34 -16.50 3.71
CA GLY A 163 3.31 -17.08 2.79
C GLY A 163 3.32 -16.35 1.45
N SER A 164 4.42 -16.49 0.70
CA SER A 164 4.56 -15.82 -0.60
C SER A 164 3.70 -16.46 -1.72
N LEU A 165 2.94 -17.53 -1.45
CA LEU A 165 1.96 -18.18 -2.35
C LEU A 165 2.40 -18.25 -3.84
N GLY A 166 3.67 -18.59 -4.10
CA GLY A 166 4.23 -18.69 -5.46
C GLY A 166 4.71 -17.36 -6.08
N ARG A 167 4.67 -16.25 -5.34
CA ARG A 167 5.06 -14.90 -5.76
C ARG A 167 6.24 -14.41 -4.95
N PRO A 168 7.47 -14.67 -5.40
CA PRO A 168 8.67 -14.33 -4.64
C PRO A 168 8.74 -12.82 -4.40
N ARG A 169 9.20 -12.45 -3.20
CA ARG A 169 9.48 -11.06 -2.83
C ARG A 169 10.93 -10.94 -2.43
N TRP A 170 11.55 -9.87 -2.87
CA TRP A 170 12.93 -9.53 -2.59
C TRP A 170 12.99 -8.11 -2.07
N VAL A 171 13.88 -7.86 -1.14
CA VAL A 171 14.10 -6.54 -0.54
C VAL A 171 15.50 -6.08 -0.86
N ALA A 172 15.66 -4.79 -1.13
CA ALA A 172 16.94 -4.10 -1.11
C ALA A 172 16.95 -3.04 -0.02
N SER A 173 18.03 -2.96 0.75
CA SER A 173 18.33 -1.86 1.67
C SER A 173 19.66 -1.24 1.29
N ALA A 174 19.73 0.09 1.33
CA ALA A 174 20.92 0.84 0.96
C ALA A 174 21.08 2.09 1.84
N GLN A 175 22.30 2.62 1.93
CA GLN A 175 22.59 3.91 2.54
C GLN A 175 22.46 5.02 1.50
N TRP A 176 21.73 6.09 1.82
CA TRP A 176 21.54 7.23 0.94
C TRP A 176 21.38 8.53 1.72
N GLN A 177 22.16 9.55 1.38
CA GLN A 177 22.10 10.89 2.02
C GLN A 177 22.14 10.83 3.56
N GLY A 178 22.94 9.92 4.13
CA GLY A 178 23.12 9.78 5.59
C GLY A 178 22.09 8.91 6.31
N GLY A 179 21.19 8.22 5.59
CA GLY A 179 20.24 7.29 6.21
C GLY A 179 19.85 6.10 5.35
N PRO A 180 19.27 5.05 5.94
CA PRO A 180 18.86 3.87 5.20
C PRO A 180 17.58 4.10 4.38
N VAL A 181 17.53 3.50 3.20
CA VAL A 181 16.35 3.43 2.34
C VAL A 181 16.07 1.98 1.96
N VAL A 182 14.79 1.60 1.91
CA VAL A 182 14.38 0.22 1.64
C VAL A 182 13.39 0.16 0.47
N ARG A 183 13.57 -0.83 -0.40
CA ARG A 183 12.69 -1.17 -1.52
C ARG A 183 12.31 -2.65 -1.47
N GLU A 184 11.07 -2.95 -1.83
CA GLU A 184 10.62 -4.33 -2.03
C GLU A 184 10.19 -4.51 -3.48
N ALA A 185 10.61 -5.62 -4.07
CA ALA A 185 10.19 -6.12 -5.35
C ALA A 185 9.31 -7.36 -5.13
N LYS A 186 8.12 -7.40 -5.74
CA LYS A 186 7.13 -8.48 -5.68
C LYS A 186 6.86 -8.97 -7.09
N GLY A 187 7.00 -10.27 -7.33
CA GLY A 187 6.59 -10.87 -8.60
C GLY A 187 5.08 -10.71 -8.82
N VAL A 188 4.70 -10.18 -9.99
CA VAL A 188 3.31 -10.14 -10.45
C VAL A 188 3.03 -11.39 -11.28
N VAL A 189 1.82 -11.92 -11.13
CA VAL A 189 1.33 -13.07 -11.89
C VAL A 189 0.02 -12.67 -12.56
N THR A 190 -0.42 -13.47 -13.52
CA THR A 190 -1.73 -13.33 -14.16
C THR A 190 -2.85 -13.33 -13.11
N SER A 191 -3.80 -12.41 -13.24
CA SER A 191 -4.98 -12.41 -12.38
C SER A 191 -5.74 -13.73 -12.47
N GLY A 192 -6.24 -14.21 -11.34
CA GLY A 192 -7.12 -15.37 -11.25
C GLY A 192 -8.36 -15.26 -12.14
N TRP A 193 -8.87 -14.05 -12.40
CA TRP A 193 -10.00 -13.86 -13.33
C TRP A 193 -9.62 -14.19 -14.78
N ALA A 194 -8.45 -13.71 -15.21
CA ALA A 194 -7.94 -13.99 -16.55
C ALA A 194 -7.58 -15.47 -16.69
N TYR A 195 -6.96 -16.05 -15.66
CA TYR A 195 -6.66 -17.48 -15.60
C TYR A 195 -7.92 -18.34 -15.73
N ALA A 196 -8.96 -18.03 -14.95
CA ALA A 196 -10.24 -18.76 -14.99
C ALA A 196 -10.95 -18.69 -16.36
N ARG A 197 -10.64 -17.66 -17.15
CA ARG A 197 -11.17 -17.48 -18.51
C ARG A 197 -10.25 -18.02 -19.60
N GLY A 198 -9.10 -18.60 -19.25
CA GLY A 198 -8.12 -19.10 -20.22
C GLY A 198 -7.50 -17.99 -21.07
N LEU A 199 -7.42 -16.76 -20.55
CA LEU A 199 -6.81 -15.65 -21.27
C LEU A 199 -5.29 -15.74 -21.21
N GLU A 200 -4.64 -15.77 -22.37
CA GLU A 200 -3.20 -15.77 -22.48
C GLU A 200 -2.65 -14.34 -22.36
N GLN A 201 -1.71 -14.12 -21.44
CA GLN A 201 -0.96 -12.87 -21.26
C GLN A 201 -1.80 -11.59 -21.26
N PRO A 202 -2.80 -11.46 -20.38
CA PRO A 202 -3.58 -10.24 -20.32
C PRO A 202 -2.72 -9.01 -19.96
N PRO A 203 -3.10 -7.81 -20.42
CA PRO A 203 -2.42 -6.59 -20.00
C PRO A 203 -2.60 -6.36 -18.50
N LEU A 204 -1.50 -6.06 -17.82
CA LEU A 204 -1.52 -5.69 -16.40
C LEU A 204 -2.07 -4.28 -16.24
N ARG A 205 -3.11 -4.12 -15.39
CA ARG A 205 -3.78 -2.82 -15.16
C ARG A 205 -3.22 -2.02 -13.98
N ILE A 206 -2.20 -2.55 -13.30
CA ILE A 206 -1.63 -1.99 -12.07
C ILE A 206 -1.19 -0.53 -12.26
N ASP A 207 -0.37 -0.25 -13.27
CA ASP A 207 0.22 1.09 -13.44
C ASP A 207 -0.85 2.14 -13.79
N ALA A 208 -1.84 1.78 -14.62
CA ALA A 208 -2.97 2.65 -14.96
C ALA A 208 -3.80 3.01 -13.70
N ILE A 209 -4.11 2.01 -12.86
CA ILE A 209 -4.85 2.23 -11.62
C ILE A 209 -4.05 3.07 -10.62
N VAL A 210 -2.75 2.84 -10.50
CA VAL A 210 -1.88 3.58 -9.57
C VAL A 210 -1.73 5.04 -9.97
N ARG A 211 -1.64 5.32 -11.27
CA ARG A 211 -1.55 6.68 -11.82
C ARG A 211 -2.91 7.36 -12.02
N GLY A 212 -3.99 6.73 -11.56
CA GLY A 212 -5.34 7.24 -11.68
C GLY A 212 -5.49 8.65 -11.09
N ARG A 213 -6.18 9.53 -11.83
CA ARG A 213 -6.32 10.97 -11.54
C ARG A 213 -6.92 11.31 -10.16
N HIS A 214 -7.65 10.36 -9.58
CA HIS A 214 -8.32 10.53 -8.28
C HIS A 214 -7.59 9.88 -7.12
N ARG A 215 -6.37 9.39 -7.37
CA ARG A 215 -5.53 8.70 -6.40
C ARG A 215 -4.28 9.51 -6.10
N ALA A 216 -3.69 9.24 -4.94
CA ALA A 216 -2.41 9.81 -4.52
C ALA A 216 -1.47 8.67 -4.13
N SER A 217 -1.04 7.90 -5.11
CA SER A 217 -0.20 6.72 -4.89
C SER A 217 1.23 7.07 -4.50
N ASP A 218 1.89 6.15 -3.77
CA ASP A 218 3.32 6.27 -3.48
C ASP A 218 4.10 6.34 -4.80
N PRO A 219 4.91 7.38 -5.05
CA PRO A 219 5.66 7.53 -6.30
C PRO A 219 6.59 6.36 -6.63
N TRP A 220 6.94 5.54 -5.62
CA TRP A 220 7.77 4.35 -5.77
C TRP A 220 6.99 3.07 -6.00
N TYR A 221 5.66 3.10 -5.96
CA TYR A 221 4.81 1.98 -6.35
C TYR A 221 4.74 1.90 -7.88
N ARG A 222 5.57 1.05 -8.49
CA ARG A 222 5.71 0.98 -9.95
C ARG A 222 5.81 -0.47 -10.41
N LEU A 223 5.10 -0.77 -11.49
CA LEU A 223 5.29 -2.01 -12.22
C LEU A 223 6.43 -1.81 -13.22
N ASP A 224 7.45 -2.66 -13.18
CA ASP A 224 8.48 -2.67 -14.21
C ASP A 224 8.05 -3.49 -15.44
N ALA A 225 8.85 -3.41 -16.50
CA ALA A 225 8.57 -4.09 -17.77
C ALA A 225 8.63 -5.64 -17.66
N ASP A 226 9.27 -6.18 -16.64
CA ASP A 226 9.50 -7.61 -16.44
C ASP A 226 8.46 -8.25 -15.52
N GLY A 227 7.38 -7.52 -15.20
CA GLY A 227 6.31 -7.99 -14.32
C GLY A 227 6.70 -8.00 -12.85
N VAL A 228 7.63 -7.14 -12.44
CA VAL A 228 8.04 -6.95 -11.04
C VAL A 228 7.44 -5.64 -10.53
N LEU A 229 6.59 -5.77 -9.51
CA LEU A 229 6.07 -4.62 -8.79
C LEU A 229 7.10 -4.18 -7.75
N VAL A 230 7.61 -2.96 -7.86
CA VAL A 230 8.50 -2.37 -6.87
C VAL A 230 7.72 -1.36 -6.02
N ARG A 231 8.05 -1.30 -4.72
CA ARG A 231 7.50 -0.33 -3.77
C ARG A 231 8.50 0.05 -2.70
N ARG A 232 8.31 1.22 -2.10
CA ARG A 232 9.05 1.65 -0.91
C ARG A 232 8.56 0.90 0.32
N LEU A 233 9.49 0.45 1.16
CA LEU A 233 9.17 0.04 2.53
C LEU A 233 9.58 1.15 3.49
N SER A 234 8.70 1.47 4.43
CA SER A 234 8.98 2.44 5.49
C SER A 234 8.06 2.16 6.69
N PRO A 235 8.36 2.71 7.88
CA PRO A 235 7.46 2.59 9.02
C PRO A 235 6.02 3.04 8.72
N ASN A 236 5.85 4.10 7.91
CA ASN A 236 4.55 4.63 7.50
C ASN A 236 3.98 4.01 6.22
N ASN A 237 4.63 3.00 5.65
CA ASN A 237 4.11 2.24 4.50
C ASN A 237 3.99 0.78 4.91
N HIS A 238 2.93 0.49 5.67
CA HIS A 238 2.61 -0.84 6.16
C HIS A 238 1.16 -1.20 5.82
N LYS A 239 0.90 -2.52 5.73
CA LYS A 239 -0.44 -3.04 5.59
C LYS A 239 -1.17 -2.90 6.93
N ILE A 240 -2.40 -2.41 6.88
CA ILE A 240 -3.28 -2.38 8.05
C ILE A 240 -3.95 -3.76 8.12
N GLU A 241 -3.72 -4.47 9.22
CA GLU A 241 -4.29 -5.79 9.47
C GLU A 241 -5.65 -5.68 10.20
N MET A 242 -6.52 -6.68 10.02
CA MET A 242 -7.89 -6.64 10.51
C MET A 242 -8.00 -6.70 12.05
N ASP A 243 -7.06 -7.37 12.70
CA ASP A 243 -6.92 -7.44 14.15
C ASP A 243 -6.61 -6.06 14.77
N VAL A 244 -5.88 -5.21 14.06
CA VAL A 244 -5.61 -3.82 14.43
C VAL A 244 -6.88 -2.96 14.30
N LEU A 245 -7.76 -3.30 13.35
CA LEU A 245 -8.99 -2.57 13.07
C LEU A 245 -10.11 -2.90 14.06
N GLY A 246 -10.35 -4.16 14.42
CA GLY A 246 -11.35 -4.54 15.43
C GLY A 246 -12.69 -3.79 15.28
N ARG A 247 -13.19 -3.18 16.37
CA ARG A 247 -14.42 -2.34 16.36
C ARG A 247 -14.28 -1.00 15.63
N TRP A 248 -13.05 -0.52 15.48
CA TRP A 248 -12.72 0.77 14.88
C TRP A 248 -13.25 0.88 13.44
N ILE A 249 -13.36 -0.26 12.74
CA ILE A 249 -13.90 -0.33 11.38
C ILE A 249 -15.32 0.26 11.27
N PHE A 250 -16.16 0.11 12.31
CA PHE A 250 -17.53 0.65 12.35
C PHE A 250 -17.62 2.00 13.04
N GLU A 251 -16.89 2.20 14.14
CA GLU A 251 -16.92 3.47 14.91
C GLU A 251 -16.53 4.69 14.07
N HIS A 252 -15.76 4.47 13.00
CA HIS A 252 -15.30 5.52 12.09
C HIS A 252 -15.69 5.29 10.64
N ASP A 253 -16.60 4.36 10.38
CA ASP A 253 -17.13 4.03 9.05
C ASP A 253 -16.01 3.83 8.01
N LEU A 254 -14.96 3.10 8.40
CA LEU A 254 -13.81 2.81 7.55
C LEU A 254 -14.27 2.06 6.28
N LEU A 255 -15.34 1.28 6.37
CA LEU A 255 -15.95 0.60 5.22
C LEU A 255 -16.49 1.57 4.18
N ALA A 256 -17.10 2.69 4.59
CA ALA A 256 -17.46 3.74 3.65
C ALA A 256 -16.21 4.39 3.03
N ASP A 257 -15.16 4.64 3.82
CA ASP A 257 -13.91 5.18 3.28
C ASP A 257 -13.25 4.20 2.29
N MET A 258 -13.32 2.89 2.54
CA MET A 258 -12.87 1.85 1.60
C MET A 258 -13.72 1.85 0.33
N GLY A 259 -15.05 1.98 0.47
CA GLY A 259 -15.95 2.15 -0.67
C GLY A 259 -15.60 3.37 -1.52
N ARG A 260 -15.23 4.51 -0.91
CA ARG A 260 -14.77 5.70 -1.65
C ARG A 260 -13.48 5.42 -2.43
N GLU A 261 -12.52 4.72 -1.83
CA GLU A 261 -11.25 4.38 -2.50
C GLU A 261 -11.44 3.40 -3.67
N VAL A 262 -12.41 2.48 -3.56
CA VAL A 262 -12.83 1.66 -4.71
C VAL A 262 -13.39 2.54 -5.83
N ALA A 263 -14.24 3.53 -5.51
CA ALA A 263 -14.73 4.48 -6.51
C ALA A 263 -13.58 5.28 -7.16
N ASN A 264 -12.63 5.78 -6.37
CA ASN A 264 -11.46 6.49 -6.90
C ASN A 264 -10.65 5.62 -7.89
N THR A 265 -10.58 4.31 -7.64
CA THR A 265 -9.93 3.35 -8.53
C THR A 265 -10.71 3.20 -9.84
N HIS A 266 -12.03 3.00 -9.78
CA HIS A 266 -12.88 2.83 -10.97
C HIS A 266 -13.00 4.10 -11.83
N LEU A 267 -12.81 5.28 -11.23
CA LEU A 267 -12.87 6.56 -11.93
C LEU A 267 -11.51 7.05 -12.43
N SER A 268 -10.52 6.15 -12.49
CA SER A 268 -9.20 6.46 -13.07
C SER A 268 -9.30 6.79 -14.56
N ASP A 269 -10.25 6.18 -15.28
CA ASP A 269 -10.52 6.42 -16.70
C ASP A 269 -11.77 7.29 -16.91
N ASP A 270 -11.75 8.17 -17.91
CA ASP A 270 -12.86 9.05 -18.23
C ASP A 270 -14.11 8.28 -18.70
N GLY A 271 -15.29 8.72 -18.26
CA GLY A 271 -16.57 8.29 -18.81
C GLY A 271 -17.31 7.17 -18.06
N ALA A 272 -16.66 6.45 -17.13
CA ALA A 272 -17.32 5.36 -16.41
C ALA A 272 -18.32 5.84 -15.32
N ALA A 273 -18.09 7.04 -14.74
CA ALA A 273 -18.84 7.54 -13.58
C ALA A 273 -20.36 7.55 -13.78
N ALA A 274 -20.82 8.12 -14.91
CA ALA A 274 -22.25 8.27 -15.18
C ALA A 274 -22.94 6.91 -15.39
N ALA A 275 -22.30 6.00 -16.12
CA ALA A 275 -22.82 4.66 -16.37
C ALA A 275 -22.90 3.84 -15.08
N ILE A 276 -21.85 3.88 -14.25
CA ILE A 276 -21.83 3.20 -12.94
C ILE A 276 -22.89 3.79 -12.02
N ALA A 277 -23.00 5.11 -11.93
CA ALA A 277 -23.98 5.76 -11.06
C ALA A 277 -25.43 5.41 -11.46
N ALA A 278 -25.72 5.41 -12.76
CA ALA A 278 -27.02 5.02 -13.29
C ALA A 278 -27.33 3.54 -13.01
N ASP A 279 -26.35 2.65 -13.16
CA ASP A 279 -26.51 1.24 -12.84
C ASP A 279 -26.76 1.02 -11.34
N LEU A 280 -25.94 1.66 -10.48
CA LEU A 280 -26.05 1.57 -9.03
C LEU A 280 -27.43 2.03 -8.54
N ALA A 281 -27.97 3.12 -9.11
CA ALA A 281 -29.30 3.62 -8.77
C ALA A 281 -30.42 2.61 -9.10
N ARG A 282 -30.27 1.80 -10.16
CA ARG A 282 -31.27 0.80 -10.56
C ARG A 282 -31.26 -0.46 -9.69
N ARG A 283 -30.14 -0.78 -9.03
CA ARG A 283 -29.99 -2.02 -8.24
C ARG A 283 -30.77 -2.00 -6.91
N GLY A 284 -31.26 -0.83 -6.48
CA GLY A 284 -31.91 -0.67 -5.17
C GLY A 284 -30.90 -0.72 -4.02
N THR A 285 -31.37 -0.80 -2.76
CA THR A 285 -30.49 -0.73 -1.57
C THR A 285 -30.03 -2.09 -1.06
N ARG A 286 -30.77 -3.17 -1.35
CA ARG A 286 -30.53 -4.51 -0.79
C ARG A 286 -29.67 -5.42 -1.66
N TRP A 287 -29.46 -5.10 -2.94
CA TRP A 287 -28.79 -6.00 -3.89
C TRP A 287 -27.42 -6.49 -3.40
N LEU A 288 -26.63 -5.62 -2.76
CA LEU A 288 -25.30 -5.98 -2.31
C LEU A 288 -25.36 -6.95 -1.13
N ALA A 289 -26.31 -6.75 -0.20
CA ALA A 289 -26.51 -7.65 0.93
C ALA A 289 -26.99 -9.03 0.45
N ASP A 290 -27.93 -9.06 -0.50
CA ASP A 290 -28.44 -10.30 -1.08
C ASP A 290 -27.32 -11.07 -1.80
N ALA A 291 -26.52 -10.37 -2.64
CA ALA A 291 -25.39 -10.95 -3.35
C ALA A 291 -24.28 -11.42 -2.39
N ALA A 292 -23.95 -10.61 -1.38
CA ALA A 292 -22.93 -10.94 -0.39
C ALA A 292 -23.34 -12.14 0.45
N SER A 293 -24.61 -12.29 0.81
CA SER A 293 -25.12 -13.46 1.53
C SER A 293 -24.91 -14.75 0.73
N ILE A 294 -25.08 -14.71 -0.60
CA ILE A 294 -24.83 -15.86 -1.46
C ILE A 294 -23.32 -16.14 -1.54
N ALA A 295 -22.51 -15.10 -1.74
CA ALA A 295 -21.07 -15.23 -1.85
C ALA A 295 -20.41 -15.76 -0.57
N VAL A 296 -20.81 -15.29 0.60
CA VAL A 296 -20.32 -15.80 1.90
C VAL A 296 -20.57 -17.30 2.02
N LYS A 297 -21.80 -17.76 1.75
CA LYS A 297 -22.14 -19.20 1.80
C LYS A 297 -21.30 -20.03 0.83
N SER A 298 -21.06 -19.51 -0.37
CA SER A 298 -20.22 -20.18 -1.37
C SER A 298 -18.77 -20.28 -0.89
N ILE A 299 -18.21 -19.20 -0.35
CA ILE A 299 -16.83 -19.15 0.14
C ILE A 299 -16.64 -20.06 1.35
N ASP A 300 -17.60 -20.11 2.27
CA ASP A 300 -17.54 -21.00 3.43
C ASP A 300 -17.57 -22.48 3.00
N ALA A 301 -18.40 -22.81 2.02
CA ALA A 301 -18.46 -24.16 1.44
C ALA A 301 -17.13 -24.52 0.74
N ASP A 302 -16.61 -23.64 -0.12
CA ASP A 302 -15.34 -23.82 -0.81
C ASP A 302 -14.17 -23.96 0.18
N PHE A 303 -14.17 -23.17 1.26
CA PHE A 303 -13.15 -23.25 2.30
C PHE A 303 -13.24 -24.56 3.10
N ALA A 304 -14.44 -25.03 3.40
CA ALA A 304 -14.65 -26.33 4.02
C ALA A 304 -14.15 -27.47 3.12
N ASP A 305 -14.44 -27.40 1.81
CA ASP A 305 -13.94 -28.36 0.82
C ASP A 305 -12.42 -28.36 0.75
N TRP A 306 -11.82 -27.18 0.65
CA TRP A 306 -10.37 -27.02 0.66
C TRP A 306 -9.74 -27.60 1.93
N ASN A 307 -10.35 -27.35 3.10
CA ASN A 307 -9.87 -27.90 4.37
C ASN A 307 -9.91 -29.43 4.42
N ARG A 308 -10.88 -30.06 3.75
CA ARG A 308 -10.99 -31.52 3.64
C ARG A 308 -9.97 -32.10 2.67
N LEU A 309 -9.68 -31.38 1.59
CA LEU A 309 -8.85 -31.87 0.48
C LEU A 309 -7.37 -31.50 0.63
N ARG A 310 -7.02 -30.53 1.48
CA ARG A 310 -5.62 -30.07 1.57
C ARG A 310 -4.70 -31.17 2.10
N PRO A 311 -3.54 -31.39 1.44
CA PRO A 311 -2.51 -32.26 2.00
C PRO A 311 -2.01 -31.70 3.32
N ALA A 312 -1.62 -32.60 4.24
CA ALA A 312 -0.97 -32.21 5.48
C ALA A 312 0.28 -31.36 5.15
N PRO A 313 0.55 -30.28 5.92
CA PRO A 313 1.75 -29.48 5.68
C PRO A 313 2.99 -30.37 5.75
N PRO A 314 3.98 -30.18 4.88
CA PRO A 314 5.23 -30.94 4.95
C PRO A 314 5.83 -30.75 6.34
N LYS A 315 6.20 -31.87 6.99
CA LYS A 315 6.91 -31.82 8.27
C LYS A 315 8.21 -31.05 8.03
N ARG A 316 8.42 -29.98 8.80
CA ARG A 316 9.69 -29.24 8.84
C ARG A 316 10.76 -30.06 9.52
#